data_AF-A0AAN9BS34-F1
#
_entry.id   AF-A0AAN9BS34-F1
#
_cell.length_a   1.000
_cell.length_b   1.000
_cell.length_c   1.000
_cell.angle_alpha   90.00
_cell.angle_beta   90.00
_cell.angle_gamma   90.00
#
_symmetry.space_group_name_H-M   'P 1'
#
loop_
_entity.id
_entity.type
_entity.pdbx_description
1 polymer ?
#
loop_
_entity_poly.entity_id
_entity_poly.type
_entity_poly.pdbx_seq_one_letter_code
_entity_poly.pdbx_strand_id
1 'polypeptide(L)'
;METPASVRDSLRPGDWVTSIDLTDAYFHILMHPADRKWLRFRWGDQIYQFRALPFGLSLAPWIFTMVVRQVCALVRSQGIRLRAYLDDWLIMNQSQSGCSQDTLTVLRESNSLGFSINRVKSELTPSQTFTYLGMSFDTVAWTVQPSQRRVDKLQAQIRSTLPLLMASIRSLASILGQMESMALLVSLGRVHKRPLQFALKPFVDFPLVDWDALIPLQGWFQSATLPWLDTEWVCRGVPIVVPLPDLDLFTDASREGWGAHTDLQTTSGLWTTEQSLWHINLLELEAVALALAKFLPSLYAKHVRLFTDNMTVAAYINKQGGSRSPSLSERACEILVWCFQHHITISARYLPGRLNTLADALSRSGTVLQSEWTITHGALLRLWAQVQKPLVDLFATRYSKRLPVFVSPFPDPQAWRVNALDFPWTGLEAYAFPPFPLLSRVIRKAEMEEPALLLLVAPLWPSQVWFPDLLRLAQGPPIPLALVRGELVQPRTGIPHEEPSLLKLHVWKLFGTR
;
A
#
# COMPACT_ATOMS: atom_id res chain seq x y z
N MET A 1 -4.88 4.69 -23.41
CA MET A 1 -3.92 3.77 -24.03
C MET A 1 -3.72 2.65 -23.03
N GLU A 2 -3.69 1.41 -23.49
CA GLU A 2 -3.43 0.29 -22.58
C GLU A 2 -2.00 0.40 -22.06
N THR A 3 -1.83 0.19 -20.76
CA THR A 3 -0.53 0.22 -20.07
C THR A 3 -0.22 -1.17 -19.53
N PRO A 4 1.06 -1.46 -19.21
CA PRO A 4 1.43 -2.69 -18.51
C PRO A 4 0.59 -2.95 -17.24
N ALA A 5 0.23 -1.89 -16.49
CA ALA A 5 -0.65 -2.00 -15.33
C ALA A 5 -2.08 -2.43 -15.71
N SER A 6 -2.67 -1.82 -16.74
CA SER A 6 -4.02 -2.18 -17.18
C SER A 6 -4.15 -3.61 -17.71
N VAL A 7 -3.05 -4.19 -18.21
CA VAL A 7 -3.00 -5.59 -18.65
C VAL A 7 -3.06 -6.50 -17.42
N ARG A 8 -2.22 -6.23 -16.42
CA ARG A 8 -2.22 -6.95 -15.13
C ARG A 8 -3.60 -6.94 -14.47
N ASP A 9 -4.25 -5.78 -14.42
CA ASP A 9 -5.57 -5.61 -13.81
C ASP A 9 -6.71 -6.33 -14.57
N SER A 10 -6.46 -6.73 -15.82
CA SER A 10 -7.47 -7.36 -16.68
C SER A 10 -7.41 -8.89 -16.74
N LEU A 11 -6.27 -9.47 -16.34
CA LEU A 11 -6.08 -10.91 -16.24
C LEU A 11 -6.91 -11.47 -15.08
N ARG A 12 -7.27 -12.75 -15.18
CA ARG A 12 -7.88 -13.53 -14.09
C ARG A 12 -7.08 -14.80 -13.85
N PRO A 13 -7.09 -15.34 -12.60
CA PRO A 13 -6.42 -16.59 -12.31
C PRO A 13 -6.88 -17.70 -13.26
N GLY A 14 -5.91 -18.45 -13.78
CA GLY A 14 -6.14 -19.54 -14.73
C GLY A 14 -6.48 -19.13 -16.16
N ASP A 15 -6.43 -17.84 -16.51
CA ASP A 15 -6.71 -17.41 -17.88
C ASP A 15 -5.76 -18.07 -18.90
N TRP A 16 -6.36 -18.59 -19.97
CA TRP A 16 -5.69 -19.02 -21.19
C TRP A 16 -5.53 -17.83 -22.13
N VAL A 17 -4.35 -17.72 -22.71
CA VAL A 17 -3.94 -16.53 -23.45
C VAL A 17 -3.31 -16.90 -24.79
N THR A 18 -3.61 -16.12 -25.81
CA THR A 18 -2.87 -16.09 -27.08
C THR A 18 -2.40 -14.67 -27.37
N SER A 19 -1.33 -14.55 -28.16
CA SER A 19 -0.80 -13.27 -28.60
C SER A 19 -0.76 -13.18 -30.12
N ILE A 20 -1.05 -11.99 -30.64
CA ILE A 20 -1.02 -11.65 -32.06
C ILE A 20 -0.03 -10.50 -32.23
N ASP A 21 0.91 -10.65 -33.16
CA ASP A 21 1.84 -9.61 -33.62
C ASP A 21 1.43 -9.17 -35.03
N LEU A 22 1.28 -7.87 -35.26
CA LEU A 22 0.96 -7.33 -36.58
C LEU A 22 2.23 -7.10 -37.42
N THR A 23 2.20 -7.50 -38.70
CA THR A 23 3.31 -7.23 -39.62
C THR A 23 3.34 -5.75 -40.02
N ASP A 24 4.47 -5.06 -39.90
CA ASP A 24 4.65 -3.68 -40.40
C ASP A 24 3.51 -2.72 -39.99
N ALA A 25 3.13 -2.75 -38.71
CA ALA A 25 1.93 -2.16 -38.13
C ALA A 25 1.47 -0.83 -38.76
N TYR A 26 2.32 0.21 -38.80
CA TYR A 26 1.93 1.53 -39.31
C TYR A 26 1.60 1.54 -40.81
N PHE A 27 2.19 0.65 -41.61
CA PHE A 27 1.96 0.63 -43.05
C PHE A 27 0.57 0.16 -43.48
N HIS A 28 -0.24 -0.37 -42.54
CA HIS A 28 -1.67 -0.61 -42.78
C HIS A 28 -2.48 0.69 -42.94
N ILE A 29 -1.97 1.82 -42.42
CA ILE A 29 -2.71 3.08 -42.41
C ILE A 29 -2.27 3.93 -43.60
N LEU A 30 -3.16 4.09 -44.58
CA LEU A 30 -2.87 4.91 -45.76
C LEU A 30 -2.87 6.40 -45.40
N MET A 31 -1.89 7.12 -45.92
CA MET A 31 -1.83 8.58 -45.83
C MET A 31 -2.74 9.19 -46.88
N HIS A 32 -3.51 10.21 -46.50
CA HIS A 32 -4.33 10.97 -47.41
C HIS A 32 -3.46 11.58 -48.53
N PRO A 33 -3.85 11.50 -49.83
CA PRO A 33 -3.00 11.92 -50.94
C PRO A 33 -2.42 13.34 -50.83
N ALA A 34 -3.18 14.27 -50.25
CA ALA A 34 -2.76 15.67 -50.07
C ALA A 34 -1.58 15.85 -49.09
N ASP A 35 -1.45 14.95 -48.10
CA ASP A 35 -0.45 15.06 -47.02
C ASP A 35 0.86 14.33 -47.37
N ARG A 36 0.80 13.37 -48.29
CA ARG A 36 1.96 12.55 -48.67
C ARG A 36 3.16 13.39 -49.15
N LYS A 37 2.93 14.60 -49.66
CA LYS A 37 4.01 15.51 -50.12
C LYS A 37 4.98 15.91 -49.01
N TRP A 38 4.53 15.92 -47.76
CA TRP A 38 5.34 16.23 -46.58
C TRP A 38 6.18 15.03 -46.10
N LEU A 39 5.91 13.84 -46.64
CA LEU A 39 6.58 12.59 -46.28
C LEU A 39 7.51 12.11 -47.39
N ARG A 40 8.10 13.04 -48.15
CA ARG A 40 9.05 12.73 -49.21
C ARG A 40 10.46 12.67 -48.64
N PHE A 41 11.26 11.75 -49.16
CA PHE A 41 12.68 11.66 -48.86
C PHE A 41 13.46 11.32 -50.13
N ARG A 42 14.74 11.68 -50.17
CA ARG A 42 15.64 11.39 -51.28
C ARG A 42 16.59 10.26 -50.90
N TRP A 43 16.77 9.30 -51.79
CA TRP A 43 17.79 8.26 -51.68
C TRP A 43 18.51 8.15 -53.02
N GLY A 44 19.83 8.40 -53.01
CA GLY A 44 20.59 8.64 -54.24
C GLY A 44 19.98 9.80 -55.04
N ASP A 45 19.66 9.56 -56.31
CA ASP A 45 19.04 10.55 -57.21
C ASP A 45 17.52 10.40 -57.35
N GLN A 46 16.90 9.52 -56.57
CA GLN A 46 15.46 9.28 -56.60
C GLN A 46 14.75 9.91 -55.41
N ILE A 47 13.57 10.50 -55.66
CA ILE A 47 12.66 11.01 -54.63
C ILE A 47 11.56 9.97 -54.41
N TYR A 48 11.45 9.50 -53.18
CA TYR A 48 10.41 8.59 -52.73
C TYR A 48 9.36 9.35 -51.93
N GLN A 49 8.14 8.81 -51.91
CA GLN A 49 7.01 9.40 -51.21
C GLN A 49 6.24 8.30 -50.47
N PHE A 50 6.12 8.42 -49.15
CA PHE A 50 5.33 7.46 -48.38
C PHE A 50 3.85 7.52 -48.78
N ARG A 51 3.26 6.34 -48.98
CA ARG A 51 1.82 6.15 -49.24
C ARG A 51 1.05 5.74 -47.98
N ALA A 52 1.76 5.17 -47.01
CA ALA A 52 1.25 4.75 -45.72
C ALA A 52 1.99 5.49 -44.59
N LEU A 53 1.46 5.38 -43.38
CA LEU A 53 1.96 6.07 -42.19
C LEU A 53 3.39 5.61 -41.87
N PRO A 54 4.40 6.49 -41.94
CA PRO A 54 5.78 6.09 -41.78
C PRO A 54 6.21 5.98 -40.32
N PHE A 55 7.19 5.11 -40.05
CA PHE A 55 7.95 5.13 -38.81
C PHE A 55 8.72 6.45 -38.67
N GLY A 56 8.86 6.93 -37.43
CA GLY A 56 9.56 8.19 -37.12
C GLY A 56 8.66 9.43 -37.10
N LEU A 57 7.42 9.35 -37.59
CA LEU A 57 6.45 10.43 -37.43
C LEU A 57 5.92 10.45 -35.99
N SER A 58 6.03 11.59 -35.30
CA SER A 58 5.64 11.74 -33.90
C SER A 58 4.17 11.38 -33.62
N LEU A 59 3.28 11.60 -34.59
CA LEU A 59 1.85 11.28 -34.49
C LEU A 59 1.50 9.85 -34.86
N ALA A 60 2.42 9.07 -35.46
CA ALA A 60 2.10 7.74 -35.96
C ALA A 60 1.56 6.78 -34.88
N PRO A 61 2.15 6.67 -33.68
CA PRO A 61 1.61 5.80 -32.62
C PRO A 61 0.18 6.19 -32.21
N TRP A 62 -0.11 7.49 -32.14
CA TRP A 62 -1.43 8.00 -31.77
C TRP A 62 -2.48 7.67 -32.83
N ILE A 63 -2.19 7.97 -34.11
CA ILE A 63 -3.09 7.65 -35.23
C ILE A 63 -3.37 6.16 -35.29
N PHE A 64 -2.34 5.33 -35.20
CA PHE A 64 -2.48 3.88 -35.23
C PHE A 64 -3.34 3.37 -34.08
N THR A 65 -3.08 3.85 -32.86
CA THR A 65 -3.89 3.52 -31.68
C THR A 65 -5.37 3.88 -31.88
N MET A 66 -5.67 5.02 -32.51
CA MET A 66 -7.06 5.44 -32.76
C MET A 66 -7.81 4.49 -33.69
N VAL A 67 -7.11 3.94 -34.70
CA VAL A 67 -7.69 2.94 -35.62
C VAL A 67 -7.85 1.59 -34.93
N VAL A 68 -6.80 1.09 -34.26
CA VAL A 68 -6.85 -0.19 -33.53
C VAL A 68 -7.95 -0.19 -32.46
N ARG A 69 -8.23 0.95 -31.82
CA ARG A 69 -9.36 1.08 -30.87
C ARG A 69 -10.72 0.70 -31.47
N GLN A 70 -10.95 0.98 -32.76
CA GLN A 70 -12.20 0.59 -33.42
C GLN A 70 -12.27 -0.92 -33.66
N VAL A 71 -11.14 -1.53 -34.04
CA VAL A 71 -11.02 -3.00 -34.13
C VAL A 71 -11.31 -3.63 -32.78
N CYS A 72 -10.70 -3.11 -31.71
CA CYS A 72 -10.97 -3.58 -30.36
C CYS A 72 -12.43 -3.42 -29.94
N ALA A 73 -13.09 -2.32 -30.33
CA ALA A 73 -14.50 -2.11 -30.02
C ALA A 73 -15.40 -3.14 -30.70
N LEU A 74 -15.14 -3.45 -31.98
CA LEU A 74 -15.84 -4.49 -32.73
C LEU A 74 -15.66 -5.88 -32.11
N VAL A 75 -14.42 -6.24 -31.75
CA VAL A 75 -14.13 -7.55 -31.16
C VAL A 75 -14.74 -7.67 -29.76
N ARG A 76 -14.62 -6.62 -28.93
CA ARG A 76 -15.15 -6.63 -27.56
C ARG A 76 -16.68 -6.63 -27.50
N SER A 77 -17.37 -6.06 -28.48
CA SER A 77 -18.84 -6.12 -28.54
C SER A 77 -19.36 -7.55 -28.71
N GLN A 78 -18.51 -8.48 -29.14
CA GLN A 78 -18.80 -9.92 -29.24
C GLN A 78 -18.49 -10.69 -27.94
N GLY A 79 -18.09 -9.99 -26.86
CA GLY A 79 -17.77 -10.59 -25.56
C GLY A 79 -16.32 -11.07 -25.40
N ILE A 80 -15.47 -10.87 -26.42
CA ILE A 80 -14.07 -11.32 -26.43
C ILE A 80 -13.21 -10.36 -25.60
N ARG A 81 -12.41 -10.91 -24.67
CA ARG A 81 -11.45 -10.13 -23.88
C ARG A 81 -10.14 -9.94 -24.66
N LEU A 82 -10.07 -8.85 -25.41
CA LEU A 82 -8.90 -8.42 -26.17
C LEU A 82 -8.21 -7.24 -25.48
N ARG A 83 -6.88 -7.27 -25.40
CA ARG A 83 -5.98 -6.14 -25.12
C ARG A 83 -5.10 -5.90 -26.35
N ALA A 84 -4.85 -4.65 -26.68
CA ALA A 84 -4.04 -4.25 -27.82
C ALA A 84 -3.15 -3.08 -27.42
N TYR A 85 -1.85 -3.33 -27.45
CA TYR A 85 -0.82 -2.31 -27.32
C TYR A 85 -0.10 -2.17 -28.66
N LEU A 86 -0.47 -1.15 -29.43
CA LEU A 86 0.01 -0.98 -30.81
C LEU A 86 -0.16 -2.29 -31.60
N ASP A 87 0.95 -2.94 -31.96
CA ASP A 87 1.07 -4.17 -32.74
C ASP A 87 1.02 -5.45 -31.91
N ASP A 88 1.24 -5.37 -30.60
CA ASP A 88 1.16 -6.49 -29.67
C ASP A 88 -0.27 -6.63 -29.14
N TRP A 89 -0.98 -7.68 -29.53
CA TRP A 89 -2.36 -7.95 -29.13
C TRP A 89 -2.45 -9.21 -28.28
N LEU A 90 -3.31 -9.21 -27.27
CA LEU A 90 -3.46 -10.27 -26.28
C LEU A 90 -4.93 -10.65 -26.13
N ILE A 91 -5.25 -11.93 -26.34
CA ILE A 91 -6.60 -12.47 -26.23
C ILE A 91 -6.65 -13.38 -25.01
N MET A 92 -7.67 -13.23 -24.18
CA MET A 92 -7.77 -13.94 -22.91
C MET A 92 -9.12 -14.65 -22.76
N ASN A 93 -9.13 -15.93 -22.37
CA ASN A 93 -10.34 -16.70 -22.08
C ASN A 93 -10.14 -17.60 -20.84
N GLN A 94 -11.20 -17.91 -20.10
CA GLN A 94 -11.13 -18.83 -18.94
C GLN A 94 -11.04 -20.30 -19.36
N SER A 95 -11.34 -20.61 -20.62
CA SER A 95 -11.23 -21.97 -21.20
C SER A 95 -10.22 -21.98 -22.34
N GLN A 96 -9.40 -23.03 -22.42
CA GLN A 96 -8.47 -23.25 -23.53
C GLN A 96 -9.20 -23.27 -24.87
N SER A 97 -10.33 -24.00 -24.94
CA SER A 97 -11.15 -24.09 -26.15
C SER A 97 -11.80 -22.75 -26.53
N GLY A 98 -12.27 -21.99 -25.54
CA GLY A 98 -12.79 -20.64 -25.73
C GLY A 98 -11.71 -19.68 -26.23
N CYS A 99 -10.49 -19.78 -25.70
CA CYS A 99 -9.35 -18.97 -26.15
C CYS A 99 -9.03 -19.24 -27.62
N SER A 100 -9.02 -20.51 -28.04
CA SER A 100 -8.83 -20.88 -29.46
C SER A 100 -9.92 -20.31 -30.36
N GLN A 101 -11.19 -20.38 -29.95
CA GLN A 101 -12.32 -19.84 -30.72
C GLN A 101 -12.27 -18.32 -30.83
N ASP A 102 -11.99 -17.63 -29.72
CA ASP A 102 -11.82 -16.19 -29.68
C ASP A 102 -10.66 -15.77 -30.58
N THR A 103 -9.53 -16.48 -30.52
CA THR A 103 -8.36 -16.21 -31.37
C THR A 103 -8.72 -16.32 -32.84
N LEU A 104 -9.40 -17.38 -33.27
CA LEU A 104 -9.85 -17.53 -34.66
C LEU A 104 -10.78 -16.39 -35.10
N THR A 105 -11.65 -15.93 -34.21
CA THR A 105 -12.55 -14.80 -34.46
C THR A 105 -11.77 -13.51 -34.63
N VAL A 106 -10.82 -13.22 -33.72
CA VAL A 106 -9.95 -12.04 -33.83
C VAL A 106 -9.11 -12.07 -35.11
N LEU A 107 -8.54 -13.23 -35.48
CA LEU A 107 -7.80 -13.40 -36.73
C LEU A 107 -8.70 -13.08 -37.94
N ARG A 108 -9.94 -13.55 -37.95
CA ARG A 108 -10.89 -13.32 -39.06
C ARG A 108 -11.24 -11.84 -39.18
N GLU A 109 -11.65 -11.20 -38.08
CA GLU A 109 -12.03 -9.77 -38.07
C GLU A 109 -10.85 -8.86 -38.43
N SER A 110 -9.64 -9.18 -37.97
CA SER A 110 -8.46 -8.40 -38.30
C SER A 110 -8.14 -8.47 -39.80
N ASN A 111 -8.19 -9.68 -40.39
CA ASN A 111 -7.94 -9.86 -41.82
C ASN A 111 -9.04 -9.20 -42.67
N SER A 112 -10.31 -9.28 -42.27
CA SER A 112 -11.42 -8.62 -43.00
C SER A 112 -11.28 -7.10 -43.01
N LEU A 113 -10.68 -6.52 -41.96
CA LEU A 113 -10.37 -5.10 -41.85
C LEU A 113 -9.04 -4.71 -42.52
N GLY A 114 -8.33 -5.65 -43.14
CA GLY A 114 -7.09 -5.40 -43.89
C GLY A 114 -5.81 -5.42 -43.07
N PHE A 115 -5.84 -5.88 -41.82
CA PHE A 115 -4.63 -6.08 -41.01
C PHE A 115 -3.94 -7.40 -41.36
N SER A 116 -2.62 -7.33 -41.53
CA SER A 116 -1.76 -8.47 -41.77
C SER A 116 -1.11 -8.93 -40.47
N ILE A 117 -1.18 -10.23 -40.20
CA ILE A 117 -0.72 -10.83 -38.96
C ILE A 117 0.57 -11.61 -39.17
N ASN A 118 1.55 -11.36 -38.32
CA ASN A 118 2.81 -12.08 -38.31
C ASN A 118 2.66 -13.41 -37.57
N ARG A 119 2.29 -14.46 -38.30
CA ARG A 119 2.09 -15.80 -37.73
C ARG A 119 3.34 -16.42 -37.10
N VAL A 120 4.54 -15.98 -37.50
CA VAL A 120 5.80 -16.50 -36.94
C VAL A 120 6.09 -15.89 -35.57
N LYS A 121 5.78 -14.60 -35.39
CA LYS A 121 5.96 -13.91 -34.10
C LYS A 121 4.78 -14.06 -33.15
N SER A 122 3.59 -14.40 -33.68
CA SER A 122 2.38 -14.60 -32.88
C SER A 122 2.40 -15.94 -32.15
N GLU A 123 1.93 -15.97 -30.90
CA GLU A 123 1.69 -17.19 -30.14
C GLU A 123 0.18 -17.52 -30.18
N LEU A 124 -0.22 -18.26 -31.23
CA LEU A 124 -1.65 -18.54 -31.51
C LEU A 124 -2.21 -19.78 -30.80
N THR A 125 -1.35 -20.54 -30.12
CA THR A 125 -1.76 -21.69 -29.30
C THR A 125 -2.01 -21.19 -27.88
N PRO A 126 -3.21 -21.39 -27.30
CA PRO A 126 -3.48 -20.92 -25.95
C PRO A 126 -2.50 -21.47 -24.93
N SER A 127 -1.95 -20.59 -24.10
CA SER A 127 -1.04 -20.91 -23.01
C SER A 127 -1.44 -20.16 -21.74
N GLN A 128 -1.06 -20.69 -20.59
CA GLN A 128 -1.19 -20.01 -19.28
C GLN A 128 0.14 -19.37 -18.86
N THR A 129 1.22 -19.66 -19.58
CA THR A 129 2.52 -18.99 -19.47
C THR A 129 2.87 -18.30 -20.78
N PHE A 130 3.09 -16.99 -20.74
CA PHE A 130 3.29 -16.19 -21.97
C PHE A 130 4.14 -14.94 -21.69
N THR A 131 4.70 -14.36 -22.76
CA THR A 131 5.44 -13.08 -22.67
C THR A 131 4.69 -11.98 -23.40
N TYR A 132 4.50 -10.83 -22.74
CA TYR A 132 3.83 -9.66 -23.32
C TYR A 132 4.47 -8.36 -22.82
N LEU A 133 4.80 -7.44 -23.74
CA LEU A 133 5.47 -6.17 -23.44
C LEU A 133 6.74 -6.31 -22.57
N GLY A 134 7.52 -7.37 -22.83
CA GLY A 134 8.76 -7.66 -22.09
C GLY A 134 8.54 -8.14 -20.65
N MET A 135 7.36 -8.63 -20.32
CA MET A 135 7.01 -9.26 -19.05
C MET A 135 6.58 -10.70 -19.30
N SER A 136 7.02 -11.64 -18.47
CA SER A 136 6.59 -13.04 -18.52
C SER A 136 5.57 -13.29 -17.43
N PHE A 137 4.43 -13.86 -17.81
CA PHE A 137 3.27 -14.10 -16.94
C PHE A 137 3.06 -15.60 -16.74
N ASP A 138 2.60 -15.96 -15.55
CA ASP A 138 2.04 -17.27 -15.24
C ASP A 138 0.67 -17.06 -14.57
N THR A 139 -0.41 -17.41 -15.27
CA THR A 139 -1.78 -17.21 -14.77
C THR A 139 -2.21 -18.27 -13.77
N VAL A 140 -1.49 -19.39 -13.65
CA VAL A 140 -1.75 -20.46 -12.68
C VAL A 140 -1.03 -20.15 -11.37
N ALA A 141 0.28 -19.89 -11.43
CA ALA A 141 1.06 -19.45 -10.26
C ALA A 141 0.70 -18.02 -9.82
N TRP A 142 -0.01 -17.27 -10.67
CA TRP A 142 -0.43 -15.89 -10.46
C TRP A 142 0.73 -14.91 -10.29
N THR A 143 1.81 -15.11 -11.06
CA THR A 143 3.05 -14.33 -11.01
C THR A 143 3.35 -13.62 -12.32
N VAL A 144 4.10 -12.52 -12.21
CA VAL A 144 4.69 -11.80 -13.34
C VAL A 144 6.15 -11.47 -13.02
N GLN A 145 7.01 -11.61 -14.02
CA GLN A 145 8.45 -11.36 -13.91
C GLN A 145 9.00 -10.70 -15.17
N PRO A 146 10.24 -10.16 -15.16
CA PRO A 146 10.88 -9.71 -16.39
C PRO A 146 11.08 -10.87 -17.38
N SER A 147 10.95 -10.59 -18.67
CA SER A 147 11.31 -11.57 -19.70
C SER A 147 12.80 -11.91 -19.63
N GLN A 148 13.18 -13.18 -19.85
CA GLN A 148 14.58 -13.64 -19.81
C GLN A 148 15.52 -12.79 -20.67
N ARG A 149 15.10 -12.41 -21.87
CA ARG A 149 15.84 -11.52 -22.78
C ARG A 149 16.28 -10.20 -22.13
N ARG A 150 15.44 -9.59 -21.30
CA ARG A 150 15.74 -8.32 -20.62
C ARG A 150 16.71 -8.53 -19.46
N VAL A 151 16.56 -9.65 -18.75
CA VAL A 151 17.48 -10.07 -17.69
C VAL A 151 18.86 -10.30 -18.27
N ASP A 152 18.97 -11.12 -19.32
CA ASP A 152 20.24 -11.43 -19.99
C ASP A 152 20.95 -10.16 -20.48
N LYS A 153 20.20 -9.23 -21.09
CA LYS A 153 20.74 -7.96 -21.57
C LYS A 153 21.32 -7.12 -20.42
N LEU A 154 20.57 -6.97 -19.33
CA LEU A 154 21.04 -6.22 -18.16
C LEU A 154 22.27 -6.89 -17.55
N GLN A 155 22.21 -8.20 -17.32
CA GLN A 155 23.30 -8.96 -16.69
C GLN A 155 24.57 -8.94 -17.55
N ALA A 156 24.45 -9.04 -18.88
CA ALA A 156 25.59 -8.92 -19.78
C ALA A 156 26.25 -7.53 -19.66
N GLN A 157 25.47 -6.46 -19.62
CA GLN A 157 25.99 -5.10 -19.47
C GLN A 157 26.60 -4.85 -18.08
N ILE A 158 26.02 -5.41 -17.01
CA ILE A 158 26.62 -5.36 -15.69
C ILE A 158 27.96 -6.09 -15.69
N ARG A 159 28.01 -7.33 -16.21
CA ARG A 159 29.23 -8.16 -16.24
C ARG A 159 30.36 -7.51 -17.03
N SER A 160 30.05 -6.82 -18.13
CA SER A 160 31.06 -6.08 -18.90
C SER A 160 31.55 -4.81 -18.21
N THR A 161 30.73 -4.20 -17.35
CA THR A 161 31.06 -2.95 -16.64
C THR A 161 31.75 -3.19 -15.29
N LEU A 162 31.43 -4.29 -14.62
CA LEU A 162 31.94 -4.66 -13.29
C LEU A 162 33.49 -4.66 -13.15
N PRO A 163 34.28 -5.12 -14.14
CA PRO A 163 35.74 -5.11 -14.03
C PRO A 163 36.38 -3.74 -14.29
N LEU A 164 35.61 -2.74 -14.73
CA LEU A 164 36.15 -1.42 -15.06
C LEU A 164 36.40 -0.58 -13.80
N LEU A 165 37.37 0.33 -13.86
CA LEU A 165 37.58 1.34 -12.82
C LEU A 165 36.69 2.56 -13.00
N MET A 166 36.31 2.86 -14.24
CA MET A 166 35.48 4.00 -14.62
C MET A 166 34.49 3.59 -15.71
N ALA A 167 33.33 4.22 -15.74
CA ALA A 167 32.35 4.03 -16.80
C ALA A 167 31.70 5.36 -17.19
N SER A 168 31.24 5.46 -18.45
CA SER A 168 30.53 6.65 -18.90
C SER A 168 29.16 6.80 -18.23
N ILE A 169 28.73 8.04 -18.02
CA ILE A 169 27.39 8.36 -17.51
C ILE A 169 26.32 7.70 -18.38
N ARG A 170 26.51 7.67 -19.72
CA ARG A 170 25.61 7.00 -20.67
C ARG A 170 25.47 5.51 -20.38
N SER A 171 26.58 4.80 -20.16
CA SER A 171 26.54 3.36 -19.88
C SER A 171 25.79 3.09 -18.58
N LEU A 172 26.11 3.84 -17.53
CA LEU A 172 25.48 3.69 -16.22
C LEU A 172 24.00 4.06 -16.22
N ALA A 173 23.62 5.13 -16.93
CA ALA A 173 22.22 5.51 -17.12
C ALA A 173 21.44 4.45 -17.91
N SER A 174 22.08 3.79 -18.88
CA SER A 174 21.49 2.65 -19.60
C SER A 174 21.23 1.44 -18.68
N ILE A 175 22.18 1.12 -17.79
CA ILE A 175 21.99 0.08 -16.75
C ILE A 175 20.83 0.47 -15.83
N LEU A 176 20.83 1.71 -15.31
CA LEU A 176 19.78 2.21 -14.42
C LEU A 176 18.39 2.19 -15.10
N GLY A 177 18.32 2.58 -16.38
CA GLY A 177 17.08 2.55 -17.16
C GLY A 177 16.53 1.13 -17.35
N GLN A 178 17.41 0.16 -17.58
CA GLN A 178 17.03 -1.25 -17.63
C GLN A 178 16.52 -1.76 -16.27
N MET A 179 17.23 -1.44 -15.17
CA MET A 179 16.75 -1.75 -13.82
C MET A 179 15.38 -1.11 -13.53
N GLU A 180 15.20 0.18 -13.81
CA GLU A 180 13.93 0.90 -13.61
C GLU A 180 12.78 0.22 -14.35
N SER A 181 13.02 -0.15 -15.60
CA SER A 181 12.01 -0.78 -16.45
C SER A 181 11.54 -2.15 -15.92
N MET A 182 12.33 -2.81 -15.07
CA MET A 182 12.03 -4.11 -14.46
C MET A 182 11.71 -4.02 -12.96
N ALA A 183 11.92 -2.87 -12.33
CA ALA A 183 11.91 -2.73 -10.88
C ALA A 183 10.56 -3.05 -10.20
N LEU A 184 9.45 -2.99 -10.95
CA LEU A 184 8.11 -3.38 -10.48
C LEU A 184 7.79 -4.88 -10.66
N LEU A 185 8.66 -5.61 -11.33
CA LEU A 185 8.54 -7.04 -11.63
C LEU A 185 9.48 -7.89 -10.77
N VAL A 186 10.38 -7.23 -10.05
CA VAL A 186 11.39 -7.86 -9.19
C VAL A 186 11.10 -7.45 -7.76
N SER A 187 11.05 -8.42 -6.85
CA SER A 187 10.87 -8.16 -5.41
C SER A 187 11.98 -7.23 -4.92
N LEU A 188 11.65 -6.13 -4.26
CA LEU A 188 12.61 -5.08 -3.86
C LEU A 188 13.46 -4.48 -5.01
N GLY A 189 13.06 -4.62 -6.28
CA GLY A 189 13.85 -4.15 -7.42
C GLY A 189 14.17 -2.65 -7.36
N ARG A 190 13.28 -1.82 -6.82
CA ARG A 190 13.55 -0.38 -6.68
C ARG A 190 14.54 -0.08 -5.55
N VAL A 191 14.64 -0.92 -4.52
CA VAL A 191 15.66 -0.80 -3.46
C VAL A 191 17.05 -0.92 -4.09
N HIS A 192 17.27 -2.01 -4.83
CA HIS A 192 18.61 -2.35 -5.31
C HIS A 192 19.14 -1.42 -6.40
N LYS A 193 18.30 -0.65 -7.09
CA LYS A 193 18.79 0.39 -8.02
C LYS A 193 19.14 1.73 -7.35
N ARG A 194 18.77 1.96 -6.09
CA ARG A 194 18.95 3.28 -5.42
C ARG A 194 20.41 3.73 -5.33
N PRO A 195 21.40 2.89 -4.98
CA PRO A 195 22.77 3.36 -4.88
C PRO A 195 23.30 3.91 -6.22
N LEU A 196 23.00 3.22 -7.34
CA LEU A 196 23.33 3.70 -8.68
C LEU A 196 22.56 4.99 -9.04
N GLN A 197 21.29 5.09 -8.66
CA GLN A 197 20.50 6.31 -8.89
C GLN A 197 21.06 7.53 -8.14
N PHE A 198 21.49 7.36 -6.89
CA PHE A 198 22.11 8.42 -6.10
C PHE A 198 23.48 8.80 -6.64
N ALA A 199 24.29 7.82 -7.07
CA ALA A 199 25.59 8.08 -7.65
C ALA A 199 25.51 8.89 -8.96
N LEU A 200 24.48 8.66 -9.79
CA LEU A 200 24.29 9.39 -11.05
C LEU A 200 23.64 10.77 -10.87
N LYS A 201 22.85 10.96 -9.80
CA LYS A 201 22.05 12.17 -9.59
C LYS A 201 22.85 13.49 -9.74
N PRO A 202 24.04 13.65 -9.14
CA PRO A 202 24.83 14.88 -9.29
C PRO A 202 25.22 15.20 -10.73
N PHE A 203 25.31 14.21 -11.61
CA PHE A 203 25.75 14.42 -12.99
C PHE A 203 24.59 14.72 -13.95
N VAL A 204 23.39 14.22 -13.64
CA VAL A 204 22.23 14.30 -14.55
C VAL A 204 21.25 15.43 -14.20
N ASP A 205 21.34 16.03 -13.02
CA ASP A 205 20.48 17.15 -12.60
C ASP A 205 20.93 18.50 -13.23
N PHE A 206 22.05 18.53 -13.96
CA PHE A 206 22.52 19.72 -14.67
C PHE A 206 21.93 19.85 -16.08
N PRO A 207 21.70 21.08 -16.58
CA PRO A 207 21.07 21.32 -17.88
C PRO A 207 21.88 20.82 -19.08
N LEU A 208 23.20 20.65 -18.92
CA LEU A 208 24.12 20.10 -19.92
C LEU A 208 24.85 18.92 -19.31
N VAL A 209 24.39 17.71 -19.61
CA VAL A 209 25.02 16.46 -19.18
C VAL A 209 26.02 16.03 -20.25
N ASP A 210 27.30 15.92 -19.90
CA ASP A 210 28.27 15.21 -20.74
C ASP A 210 28.06 13.70 -20.52
N TRP A 211 27.29 13.09 -21.43
CA TRP A 211 26.95 11.68 -21.35
C TRP A 211 28.16 10.74 -21.50
N ASP A 212 29.24 11.21 -22.11
CA ASP A 212 30.41 10.40 -22.41
C ASP A 212 31.54 10.62 -21.37
N ALA A 213 31.35 11.56 -20.44
CA ALA A 213 32.21 11.71 -19.27
C ALA A 213 32.25 10.44 -18.41
N LEU A 214 33.47 10.09 -17.99
CA LEU A 214 33.76 8.91 -17.19
C LEU A 214 33.69 9.23 -15.70
N ILE A 215 32.98 8.40 -14.93
CA ILE A 215 32.94 8.50 -13.48
C ILE A 215 33.56 7.24 -12.83
N PRO A 216 34.28 7.38 -11.70
CA PRO A 216 34.84 6.25 -10.98
C PRO A 216 33.75 5.30 -10.46
N LEU A 217 33.92 4.01 -10.70
CA LEU A 217 33.09 2.98 -10.08
C LEU A 217 33.60 2.74 -8.66
N GLN A 218 32.74 2.91 -7.67
CA GLN A 218 33.05 2.64 -6.25
C GLN A 218 32.15 1.50 -5.73
N GLY A 219 32.19 1.24 -4.41
CA GLY A 219 31.39 0.18 -3.78
C GLY A 219 29.88 0.29 -4.02
N TRP A 220 29.36 1.50 -4.28
CA TRP A 220 27.95 1.70 -4.62
C TRP A 220 27.53 0.97 -5.91
N PHE A 221 28.43 0.76 -6.88
CA PHE A 221 28.09 0.07 -8.13
C PHE A 221 27.84 -1.41 -7.87
N GLN A 222 28.73 -2.05 -7.11
CA GLN A 222 28.59 -3.44 -6.70
C GLN A 222 27.33 -3.62 -5.83
N SER A 223 27.13 -2.75 -4.84
CA SER A 223 25.94 -2.76 -3.99
C SER A 223 24.64 -2.68 -4.81
N ALA A 224 24.61 -1.85 -5.86
CA ALA A 224 23.44 -1.73 -6.71
C ALA A 224 23.26 -2.88 -7.72
N THR A 225 24.33 -3.54 -8.17
CA THR A 225 24.29 -4.43 -9.35
C THR A 225 24.41 -5.91 -9.02
N LEU A 226 25.11 -6.30 -7.95
CA LEU A 226 25.28 -7.71 -7.59
C LEU A 226 23.94 -8.44 -7.36
N PRO A 227 22.94 -7.87 -6.68
CA PRO A 227 21.63 -8.51 -6.55
C PRO A 227 20.97 -8.82 -7.90
N TRP A 228 21.19 -7.99 -8.92
CA TRP A 228 20.60 -8.18 -10.26
C TRP A 228 21.30 -9.26 -11.09
N LEU A 229 22.48 -9.73 -10.66
CA LEU A 229 23.15 -10.88 -11.26
C LEU A 229 22.60 -12.23 -10.76
N ASP A 230 21.81 -12.23 -9.69
CA ASP A 230 21.08 -13.39 -9.22
C ASP A 230 19.83 -13.63 -10.06
N THR A 231 19.94 -14.54 -11.04
CA THR A 231 18.84 -14.89 -11.94
C THR A 231 17.66 -15.51 -11.21
N GLU A 232 17.89 -16.29 -10.15
CA GLU A 232 16.80 -16.92 -9.40
C GLU A 232 15.96 -15.87 -8.68
N TRP A 233 16.61 -14.88 -8.05
CA TRP A 233 15.91 -13.78 -7.41
C TRP A 233 15.19 -12.87 -8.41
N VAL A 234 15.84 -12.47 -9.52
CA VAL A 234 15.24 -11.61 -10.55
C VAL A 234 14.04 -12.28 -11.23
N CYS A 235 14.13 -13.59 -11.47
CA CYS A 235 13.10 -14.38 -12.14
C CYS A 235 12.17 -15.12 -11.16
N ARG A 236 12.17 -14.79 -9.86
CA ARG A 236 11.19 -15.32 -8.90
C ARG A 236 9.77 -14.79 -9.18
N GLY A 237 9.70 -13.59 -9.75
CA GLY A 237 8.46 -12.89 -10.03
C GLY A 237 7.80 -12.26 -8.80
N VAL A 238 6.74 -11.51 -9.08
CA VAL A 238 5.86 -10.86 -8.11
C VAL A 238 4.40 -11.20 -8.44
N PRO A 239 3.45 -11.11 -7.51
CA PRO A 239 2.03 -11.32 -7.81
C PRO A 239 1.54 -10.44 -8.97
N ILE A 240 0.73 -10.98 -9.90
CA ILE A 240 0.18 -10.21 -11.03
C ILE A 240 -0.62 -9.01 -10.52
N VAL A 241 -1.43 -9.20 -9.48
CA VAL A 241 -2.12 -8.11 -8.77
C VAL A 241 -1.70 -8.18 -7.30
N VAL A 242 -1.46 -7.02 -6.69
CA VAL A 242 -1.11 -6.94 -5.26
C VAL A 242 -2.27 -7.53 -4.46
N PRO A 243 -2.04 -8.53 -3.58
CA PRO A 243 -3.10 -9.13 -2.79
C PRO A 243 -3.73 -8.09 -1.83
N LEU A 244 -4.94 -8.37 -1.36
CA LEU A 244 -5.52 -7.61 -0.25
C LEU A 244 -4.62 -7.75 0.99
N PRO A 245 -4.53 -6.74 1.86
CA PRO A 245 -3.79 -6.90 3.10
C PRO A 245 -4.54 -7.81 4.06
N ASP A 246 -3.76 -8.53 4.84
CA ASP A 246 -4.25 -9.39 5.92
C ASP A 246 -4.43 -8.62 7.22
N LEU A 247 -3.71 -7.50 7.39
CA LEU A 247 -3.72 -6.70 8.60
C LEU A 247 -3.37 -5.23 8.34
N ASP A 248 -4.01 -4.34 9.09
CA ASP A 248 -3.73 -2.91 9.12
C ASP A 248 -2.83 -2.55 10.33
N LEU A 249 -1.73 -1.85 10.08
CA LEU A 249 -0.76 -1.36 11.05
C LEU A 249 -0.76 0.17 11.02
N PHE A 250 -0.92 0.82 12.15
CA PHE A 250 -0.95 2.27 12.28
C PHE A 250 0.27 2.72 13.06
N THR A 251 0.98 3.73 12.59
CA THR A 251 2.16 4.28 13.25
C THR A 251 2.15 5.78 13.26
N ASP A 252 2.84 6.35 14.23
CA ASP A 252 3.07 7.78 14.37
C ASP A 252 4.36 8.05 15.16
N ALA A 253 5.01 9.16 14.87
CA ALA A 253 6.18 9.62 15.61
C ALA A 253 6.05 11.10 16.00
N SER A 254 6.46 11.40 17.22
CA SER A 254 6.65 12.77 17.70
C SER A 254 8.13 13.07 17.90
N ARG A 255 8.44 14.27 18.41
CA ARG A 255 9.79 14.63 18.84
C ARG A 255 10.26 13.89 20.10
N GLU A 256 9.33 13.31 20.84
CA GLU A 256 9.61 12.71 22.14
C GLU A 256 9.58 11.18 22.11
N GLY A 257 8.74 10.59 21.26
CA GLY A 257 8.59 9.14 21.15
C GLY A 257 7.85 8.68 19.90
N TRP A 258 7.47 7.40 19.91
CA TRP A 258 6.73 6.74 18.83
C TRP A 258 5.60 5.89 19.37
N GLY A 259 4.58 5.74 18.53
CA GLY A 259 3.39 4.99 18.82
C GLY A 259 2.99 4.12 17.65
N ALA A 260 2.49 2.93 17.94
CA ALA A 260 1.93 2.06 16.92
C ALA A 260 0.84 1.15 17.45
N HIS A 261 -0.11 0.79 16.58
CA HIS A 261 -1.12 -0.19 16.90
C HIS A 261 -1.58 -0.98 15.69
N THR A 262 -2.12 -2.15 15.96
CA THR A 262 -2.96 -2.93 15.06
C THR A 262 -4.38 -2.96 15.63
N ASP A 263 -5.30 -3.69 15.01
CA ASP A 263 -6.63 -3.91 15.59
C ASP A 263 -6.59 -4.64 16.94
N LEU A 264 -5.52 -5.39 17.19
CA LEU A 264 -5.40 -6.31 18.33
C LEU A 264 -4.41 -5.85 19.39
N GLN A 265 -3.38 -5.09 19.01
CA GLN A 265 -2.22 -4.80 19.86
C GLN A 265 -1.81 -3.33 19.76
N THR A 266 -1.25 -2.79 20.84
CA THR A 266 -0.68 -1.43 20.89
C THR A 266 0.74 -1.48 21.44
N THR A 267 1.59 -0.56 21.01
CA THR A 267 2.94 -0.37 21.55
C THR A 267 3.36 1.10 21.45
N SER A 268 4.28 1.50 22.32
CA SER A 268 4.88 2.83 22.31
C SER A 268 6.27 2.80 22.92
N GLY A 269 7.06 3.84 22.68
CA GLY A 269 8.38 4.01 23.29
C GLY A 269 8.87 5.45 23.18
N LEU A 270 9.87 5.78 24.00
CA LEU A 270 10.54 7.09 23.96
C LEU A 270 11.75 7.02 23.05
N TRP A 271 12.06 8.15 22.43
CA TRP A 271 13.31 8.32 21.72
C TRP A 271 14.47 8.48 22.70
N THR A 272 15.65 7.99 22.30
CA THR A 272 16.88 8.37 22.99
C THR A 272 17.18 9.85 22.75
N THR A 273 18.06 10.43 23.57
CA THR A 273 18.51 11.83 23.42
C THR A 273 19.11 12.10 22.03
N GLU A 274 19.72 11.09 21.41
CA GLU A 274 20.27 11.20 20.05
C GLU A 274 19.17 11.15 18.98
N GLN A 275 18.20 10.24 19.13
CA GLN A 275 17.10 10.05 18.18
C GLN A 275 16.16 11.26 18.15
N SER A 276 15.89 11.91 19.28
CA SER A 276 15.00 13.09 19.32
C SER A 276 15.51 14.26 18.46
N LEU A 277 16.82 14.30 18.18
CA LEU A 277 17.46 15.27 17.31
C LEU A 277 17.32 14.94 15.82
N TRP A 278 16.89 13.73 15.46
CA TRP A 278 16.72 13.33 14.06
C TRP A 278 15.62 14.14 13.38
N HIS A 279 15.65 14.15 12.05
CA HIS A 279 14.58 14.74 11.27
C HIS A 279 13.27 13.96 11.47
N ILE A 280 12.13 14.65 11.57
CA ILE A 280 10.83 14.02 11.87
C ILE A 280 10.49 12.87 10.91
N ASN A 281 10.69 13.04 9.59
CA ASN A 281 10.48 11.96 8.61
C ASN A 281 11.32 10.71 8.87
N LEU A 282 12.49 10.84 9.52
CA LEU A 282 13.33 9.69 9.87
C LEU A 282 12.79 9.01 11.13
N LEU A 283 12.34 9.78 12.13
CA LEU A 283 11.65 9.27 13.31
C LEU A 283 10.37 8.51 12.93
N GLU A 284 9.65 8.98 11.91
CA GLU A 284 8.45 8.34 11.39
C GLU A 284 8.76 6.98 10.73
N LEU A 285 9.85 6.89 9.95
CA LEU A 285 10.34 5.60 9.44
C LEU A 285 10.81 4.70 10.58
N GLU A 286 11.45 5.28 11.60
CA GLU A 286 11.90 4.53 12.78
C GLU A 286 10.73 3.94 13.56
N ALA A 287 9.64 4.69 13.72
CA ALA A 287 8.40 4.21 14.34
C ALA A 287 7.85 3.00 13.59
N VAL A 288 7.89 3.01 12.25
CA VAL A 288 7.52 1.86 11.42
C VAL A 288 8.42 0.65 11.71
N ALA A 289 9.74 0.85 11.73
CA ALA A 289 10.69 -0.22 12.00
C ALA A 289 10.46 -0.88 13.37
N LEU A 290 10.27 -0.07 14.41
CA LEU A 290 10.04 -0.54 15.77
C LEU A 290 8.68 -1.23 15.92
N ALA A 291 7.65 -0.72 15.26
CA ALA A 291 6.33 -1.34 15.23
C ALA A 291 6.36 -2.71 14.56
N LEU A 292 7.02 -2.83 13.41
CA LEU A 292 7.19 -4.09 12.70
C LEU A 292 7.95 -5.12 13.53
N ALA A 293 9.05 -4.73 14.17
CA ALA A 293 9.82 -5.60 15.05
C ALA A 293 9.00 -6.06 16.26
N LYS A 294 8.24 -5.15 16.88
CA LYS A 294 7.41 -5.46 18.05
C LYS A 294 6.27 -6.42 17.74
N PHE A 295 5.62 -6.22 16.59
CA PHE A 295 4.47 -7.01 16.17
C PHE A 295 4.85 -8.22 15.30
N LEU A 296 6.15 -8.49 15.07
CA LEU A 296 6.62 -9.57 14.19
C LEU A 296 5.84 -10.90 14.32
N PRO A 297 5.54 -11.44 15.53
CA PRO A 297 4.80 -12.69 15.65
C PRO A 297 3.40 -12.66 15.00
N SER A 298 2.73 -11.50 14.99
CA SER A 298 1.41 -11.34 14.38
C SER A 298 1.46 -10.93 12.90
N LEU A 299 2.61 -10.44 12.43
CA LEU A 299 2.83 -9.95 11.05
C LEU A 299 3.53 -10.96 10.14
N TYR A 300 4.19 -11.98 10.68
CA TYR A 300 4.98 -12.95 9.90
C TYR A 300 4.19 -13.56 8.74
N ALA A 301 4.81 -13.61 7.55
CA ALA A 301 4.23 -14.15 6.32
C ALA A 301 2.90 -13.51 5.87
N LYS A 302 2.64 -12.25 6.24
CA LYS A 302 1.42 -11.51 5.87
C LYS A 302 1.69 -10.29 5.00
N HIS A 303 0.66 -9.87 4.29
CA HIS A 303 0.58 -8.53 3.71
C HIS A 303 0.04 -7.53 4.74
N VAL A 304 0.91 -6.61 5.18
CA VAL A 304 0.61 -5.55 6.13
C VAL A 304 0.39 -4.24 5.40
N ARG A 305 -0.76 -3.60 5.63
CA ARG A 305 -1.02 -2.24 5.19
C ARG A 305 -0.68 -1.27 6.32
N LEU A 306 0.37 -0.51 6.12
CA LEU A 306 0.78 0.59 6.99
C LEU A 306 -0.10 1.83 6.75
N PHE A 307 -0.64 2.40 7.81
CA PHE A 307 -1.23 3.72 7.87
C PHE A 307 -0.32 4.66 8.65
N THR A 308 -0.02 5.81 8.03
CA THR A 308 0.81 6.88 8.60
C THR A 308 0.24 8.21 8.14
N ASP A 309 0.35 9.24 8.96
CA ASP A 309 0.03 10.60 8.58
C ASP A 309 1.20 11.33 7.88
N ASN A 310 2.30 10.61 7.63
CA ASN A 310 3.43 11.15 6.92
C ASN A 310 3.45 10.69 5.45
N MET A 311 3.13 11.62 4.54
CA MET A 311 3.16 11.34 3.09
C MET A 311 4.55 10.92 2.60
N THR A 312 5.63 11.38 3.25
CA THR A 312 7.01 10.99 2.91
C THR A 312 7.23 9.53 3.22
N VAL A 313 6.85 9.07 4.42
CA VAL A 313 6.96 7.66 4.80
C VAL A 313 6.13 6.78 3.87
N ALA A 314 4.87 7.14 3.63
CA ALA A 314 4.02 6.38 2.71
C ALA A 314 4.63 6.30 1.30
N ALA A 315 5.20 7.39 0.80
CA ALA A 315 5.88 7.41 -0.49
C ALA A 315 7.17 6.56 -0.49
N TYR A 316 7.99 6.63 0.56
CA TYR A 316 9.25 5.91 0.66
C TYR A 316 9.04 4.40 0.80
N ILE A 317 8.03 3.94 1.54
CA ILE A 317 7.68 2.52 1.62
C ILE A 317 7.19 2.02 0.25
N ASN A 318 6.17 2.68 -0.34
CA ASN A 318 5.57 2.23 -1.61
C ASN A 318 6.51 2.35 -2.82
N LYS A 319 7.41 3.35 -2.81
CA LYS A 319 8.40 3.54 -3.88
C LYS A 319 9.74 2.88 -3.57
N GLN A 320 9.85 2.15 -2.46
CA GLN A 320 11.05 1.49 -2.01
C GLN A 320 12.27 2.44 -1.99
N GLY A 321 12.19 3.42 -1.09
CA GLY A 321 13.12 4.54 -0.97
C GLY A 321 12.72 5.77 -1.79
N GLY A 322 13.63 6.75 -1.82
CA GLY A 322 13.46 8.02 -2.53
C GLY A 322 14.79 8.53 -3.07
N SER A 323 14.76 9.57 -3.89
CA SER A 323 15.96 10.15 -4.52
C SER A 323 16.37 11.51 -3.91
N ARG A 324 15.66 11.98 -2.88
CA ARG A 324 15.87 13.31 -2.28
C ARG A 324 16.72 13.30 -1.02
N SER A 325 16.54 12.28 -0.18
CA SER A 325 17.28 12.13 1.07
C SER A 325 17.90 10.74 1.12
N PRO A 326 19.25 10.64 1.14
CA PRO A 326 19.96 9.38 1.30
C PRO A 326 19.59 8.65 2.59
N SER A 327 19.59 9.34 3.73
CA SER A 327 19.28 8.75 5.04
C SER A 327 17.88 8.16 5.13
N LEU A 328 16.86 8.86 4.61
CA LEU A 328 15.50 8.31 4.53
C LEU A 328 15.43 7.10 3.59
N SER A 329 16.21 7.10 2.50
CA SER A 329 16.18 6.01 1.53
C SER A 329 16.89 4.76 2.07
N GLU A 330 17.97 4.95 2.80
CA GLU A 330 18.70 3.91 3.50
C GLU A 330 17.82 3.28 4.58
N ARG A 331 17.18 4.09 5.44
CA ARG A 331 16.29 3.55 6.47
C ARG A 331 15.08 2.80 5.89
N ALA A 332 14.48 3.34 4.83
CA ALA A 332 13.40 2.62 4.13
C ALA A 332 13.88 1.31 3.51
N CYS A 333 15.10 1.28 2.95
CA CYS A 333 15.74 0.07 2.42
C CYS A 333 15.89 -0.99 3.51
N GLU A 334 16.43 -0.63 4.68
CA GLU A 334 16.58 -1.54 5.82
C GLU A 334 15.24 -2.15 6.26
N ILE A 335 14.21 -1.31 6.40
CA ILE A 335 12.85 -1.76 6.75
C ILE A 335 12.32 -2.77 5.73
N LEU A 336 12.46 -2.47 4.43
CA LEU A 336 11.93 -3.31 3.36
C LEU A 336 12.68 -4.63 3.21
N VAL A 337 14.00 -4.61 3.36
CA VAL A 337 14.84 -5.83 3.38
C VAL A 337 14.49 -6.69 4.59
N TRP A 338 14.32 -6.08 5.76
CA TRP A 338 13.89 -6.78 6.98
C TRP A 338 12.51 -7.42 6.80
N CYS A 339 11.53 -6.67 6.26
CA CYS A 339 10.22 -7.22 5.92
C CYS A 339 10.33 -8.43 4.98
N PHE A 340 11.15 -8.32 3.93
CA PHE A 340 11.36 -9.41 2.98
C PHE A 340 11.96 -10.66 3.63
N GLN A 341 12.93 -10.51 4.54
CA GLN A 341 13.52 -11.61 5.31
C GLN A 341 12.50 -12.32 6.21
N HIS A 342 11.48 -11.61 6.68
CA HIS A 342 10.39 -12.16 7.52
C HIS A 342 9.13 -12.51 6.72
N HIS A 343 9.22 -12.59 5.37
CA HIS A 343 8.11 -12.85 4.47
C HIS A 343 6.94 -11.86 4.59
N ILE A 344 7.20 -10.65 5.06
CA ILE A 344 6.20 -9.58 5.20
C ILE A 344 6.16 -8.79 3.89
N THR A 345 4.99 -8.72 3.27
CA THR A 345 4.73 -7.74 2.23
C THR A 345 4.19 -6.48 2.90
N ILE A 346 4.79 -5.32 2.66
CA ILE A 346 4.32 -4.06 3.23
C ILE A 346 3.86 -3.10 2.13
N SER A 347 2.67 -2.51 2.32
CA SER A 347 2.18 -1.39 1.54
C SER A 347 1.80 -0.25 2.48
N ALA A 348 1.86 1.00 2.02
CA ALA A 348 1.55 2.15 2.87
C ALA A 348 0.41 3.00 2.31
N ARG A 349 -0.40 3.58 3.20
CA ARG A 349 -1.44 4.56 2.88
C ARG A 349 -1.32 5.75 3.80
N TYR A 350 -1.43 6.94 3.21
CA TYR A 350 -1.55 8.17 3.98
C TYR A 350 -2.93 8.23 4.65
N LEU A 351 -2.94 8.51 5.95
CA LEU A 351 -4.12 8.76 6.75
C LEU A 351 -3.99 10.15 7.40
N PRO A 352 -4.87 11.12 7.14
CA PRO A 352 -4.79 12.42 7.80
C PRO A 352 -4.70 12.28 9.32
N GLY A 353 -3.76 12.98 9.98
CA GLY A 353 -3.46 12.81 11.41
C GLY A 353 -4.69 12.88 12.35
N ARG A 354 -5.70 13.69 11.99
CA ARG A 354 -7.01 13.73 12.69
C ARG A 354 -7.75 12.38 12.77
N LEU A 355 -7.39 11.42 11.92
CA LEU A 355 -7.93 10.06 11.89
C LEU A 355 -6.94 9.04 12.46
N ASN A 356 -5.66 9.42 12.68
CA ASN A 356 -4.60 8.57 13.24
C ASN A 356 -4.46 8.77 14.76
N THR A 357 -5.58 9.02 15.45
CA THR A 357 -5.61 9.56 16.81
C THR A 357 -4.95 8.65 17.86
N LEU A 358 -5.02 7.33 17.67
CA LEU A 358 -4.46 6.38 18.64
C LEU A 358 -2.94 6.27 18.51
N ALA A 359 -2.40 6.23 17.28
CA ALA A 359 -0.96 6.22 17.08
C ALA A 359 -0.32 7.55 17.53
N ASP A 360 -0.94 8.70 17.21
CA ASP A 360 -0.48 10.03 17.67
C ASP A 360 -0.49 10.16 19.20
N ALA A 361 -1.50 9.61 19.87
CA ALA A 361 -1.51 9.57 21.33
C ALA A 361 -0.42 8.68 21.92
N LEU A 362 -0.04 7.59 21.22
CA LEU A 362 1.02 6.69 21.66
C LEU A 362 2.42 7.28 21.40
N SER A 363 2.58 8.24 20.50
CA SER A 363 3.88 8.81 20.10
C SER A 363 4.38 9.96 20.97
N ARG A 364 3.54 10.60 21.78
CA ARG A 364 3.91 11.78 22.60
C ARG A 364 4.02 11.42 24.09
N SER A 365 5.19 11.61 24.70
CA SER A 365 5.36 11.42 26.15
C SER A 365 4.73 12.54 26.95
N GLY A 366 3.51 12.30 27.42
CA GLY A 366 2.80 13.25 28.27
C GLY A 366 1.72 14.04 27.54
N THR A 367 1.35 13.65 26.31
CA THR A 367 0.01 13.92 25.76
C THR A 367 -0.76 12.61 25.81
N VAL A 368 -1.33 12.28 26.97
CA VAL A 368 -2.78 12.36 27.22
C VAL A 368 -3.59 11.91 26.02
N LEU A 369 -4.06 10.66 26.07
CA LEU A 369 -5.04 10.13 25.15
C LEU A 369 -6.21 11.13 25.02
N GLN A 370 -6.67 11.43 23.80
CA GLN A 370 -8.02 12.02 23.65
C GLN A 370 -9.12 11.08 24.21
N SER A 371 -8.75 9.85 24.57
CA SER A 371 -9.54 8.87 25.32
C SER A 371 -9.18 8.75 26.81
N GLU A 372 -8.29 9.60 27.35
CA GLU A 372 -7.99 9.70 28.79
C GLU A 372 -8.96 10.64 29.52
N TRP A 373 -9.99 11.14 28.85
CA TRP A 373 -11.06 11.85 29.53
C TRP A 373 -11.67 10.94 30.58
N THR A 374 -11.60 11.35 31.84
CA THR A 374 -12.31 10.69 32.93
C THR A 374 -13.35 11.65 33.48
N ILE A 375 -14.52 11.10 33.79
CA ILE A 375 -15.58 11.86 34.46
C ILE A 375 -15.13 12.08 35.89
N THR A 376 -15.25 13.29 36.44
CA THR A 376 -14.86 13.54 37.84
C THR A 376 -15.70 12.73 38.81
N HIS A 377 -15.14 12.46 40.00
CA HIS A 377 -15.86 11.72 41.03
C HIS A 377 -17.20 12.40 41.39
N GLY A 378 -17.23 13.74 41.48
CA GLY A 378 -18.44 14.51 41.76
C GLY A 378 -19.54 14.32 40.70
N ALA A 379 -19.17 14.27 39.42
CA ALA A 379 -20.13 14.02 38.35
C ALA A 379 -20.68 12.59 38.37
N LEU A 380 -19.85 11.60 38.73
CA LEU A 380 -20.30 10.21 38.89
C LEU A 380 -21.15 9.98 40.14
N LEU A 381 -21.04 10.79 41.20
CA LEU A 381 -21.94 10.68 42.35
C LEU A 381 -23.41 10.88 41.94
N ARG A 382 -23.68 11.77 40.96
CA ARG A 382 -25.02 11.95 40.41
C ARG A 382 -25.51 10.71 39.66
N LEU A 383 -24.61 9.97 39.03
CA LEU A 383 -24.91 8.71 38.38
C LEU A 383 -25.20 7.62 39.42
N TRP A 384 -24.33 7.47 40.44
CA TRP A 384 -24.49 6.47 41.50
C TRP A 384 -25.76 6.67 42.35
N ALA A 385 -26.33 7.87 42.36
CA ALA A 385 -27.64 8.13 42.95
C ALA A 385 -28.82 7.56 42.14
N GLN A 386 -28.62 7.30 40.84
CA GLN A 386 -29.67 6.86 39.91
C GLN A 386 -29.54 5.38 39.52
N VAL A 387 -28.35 4.79 39.63
CA VAL A 387 -28.08 3.40 39.25
C VAL A 387 -27.20 2.69 40.27
N GLN A 388 -27.30 1.35 40.33
CA GLN A 388 -26.42 0.53 41.15
C GLN A 388 -24.96 0.81 40.83
N LYS A 389 -24.19 1.17 41.86
CA LYS A 389 -22.75 1.41 41.75
C LYS A 389 -22.01 0.09 41.50
N PRO A 390 -21.29 -0.07 40.38
CA PRO A 390 -20.55 -1.30 40.08
C PRO A 390 -19.33 -1.49 40.98
N LEU A 391 -18.72 -2.68 40.91
CA LEU A 391 -17.54 -3.04 41.71
C LEU A 391 -16.22 -2.75 40.98
N VAL A 392 -16.19 -2.94 39.65
CA VAL A 392 -14.97 -2.90 38.85
C VAL A 392 -15.01 -1.79 37.80
N ASP A 393 -13.91 -1.03 37.70
CA ASP A 393 -13.71 0.00 36.67
C ASP A 393 -12.87 -0.56 35.51
N LEU A 394 -13.51 -0.78 34.36
CA LEU A 394 -12.87 -1.27 33.15
C LEU A 394 -12.31 -0.10 32.33
N PHE A 395 -11.16 -0.34 31.70
CA PHE A 395 -10.44 0.64 30.87
C PHE A 395 -9.90 1.85 31.66
N ALA A 396 -9.61 1.68 32.94
CA ALA A 396 -9.11 2.73 33.82
C ALA A 396 -7.65 2.54 34.22
N THR A 397 -6.95 3.62 34.52
CA THR A 397 -5.58 3.64 35.07
C THR A 397 -5.64 3.99 36.56
N ARG A 398 -4.51 3.87 37.29
CA ARG A 398 -4.43 4.31 38.69
C ARG A 398 -4.86 5.78 38.91
N TYR A 399 -4.73 6.62 37.88
CA TYR A 399 -5.08 8.05 37.92
C TYR A 399 -6.52 8.31 37.48
N SER A 400 -7.07 7.48 36.59
CA SER A 400 -8.41 7.66 36.03
C SER A 400 -9.49 6.85 36.72
N LYS A 401 -9.11 5.88 37.59
CA LYS A 401 -10.05 5.01 38.30
C LYS A 401 -11.10 5.78 39.10
N ARG A 402 -12.31 5.21 39.12
CA ARG A 402 -13.51 5.69 39.79
C ARG A 402 -14.10 4.69 40.75
N LEU A 403 -13.63 3.45 40.67
CA LEU A 403 -13.88 2.40 41.63
C LEU A 403 -12.56 1.90 42.22
N PRO A 404 -12.59 1.28 43.42
CA PRO A 404 -11.38 0.79 44.08
C PRO A 404 -10.66 -0.30 43.27
N VAL A 405 -11.44 -1.18 42.62
CA VAL A 405 -10.95 -2.26 41.75
C VAL A 405 -11.02 -1.77 40.31
N PHE A 406 -9.90 -1.85 39.58
CA PHE A 406 -9.83 -1.37 38.21
C PHE A 406 -8.95 -2.25 37.32
N VAL A 407 -9.20 -2.19 36.02
CA VAL A 407 -8.44 -2.91 34.99
C VAL A 407 -7.72 -1.92 34.09
N SER A 408 -6.39 -2.00 34.10
CA SER A 408 -5.52 -1.10 33.35
C SER A 408 -5.24 -1.60 31.94
N PRO A 409 -5.24 -0.73 30.91
CA PRO A 409 -4.83 -1.13 29.56
C PRO A 409 -3.35 -1.54 29.47
N PHE A 410 -2.53 -1.18 30.46
CA PHE A 410 -1.11 -1.50 30.55
C PHE A 410 -0.77 -2.14 31.90
N PRO A 411 0.37 -2.86 32.03
CA PRO A 411 0.84 -3.38 33.32
C PRO A 411 0.91 -2.29 34.39
N ASP A 412 0.11 -2.44 35.45
CA ASP A 412 0.08 -1.54 36.60
C ASP A 412 0.01 -2.39 37.89
N PRO A 413 0.99 -2.26 38.80
CA PRO A 413 1.01 -2.99 40.07
C PRO A 413 -0.23 -2.86 40.96
N GLN A 414 -1.02 -1.79 40.79
CA GLN A 414 -2.26 -1.56 41.57
C GLN A 414 -3.53 -2.02 40.83
N ALA A 415 -3.43 -2.37 39.54
CA ALA A 415 -4.57 -2.85 38.79
C ALA A 415 -4.89 -4.30 39.17
N TRP A 416 -6.18 -4.62 39.19
CA TRP A 416 -6.62 -6.00 39.42
C TRP A 416 -6.24 -6.91 38.25
N ARG A 417 -6.37 -6.39 37.02
CA ARG A 417 -5.93 -7.04 35.78
C ARG A 417 -5.36 -6.04 34.78
N VAL A 418 -4.64 -6.59 33.80
CA VAL A 418 -4.19 -5.88 32.61
C VAL A 418 -5.11 -6.24 31.46
N ASN A 419 -5.48 -5.24 30.68
CA ASN A 419 -6.36 -5.28 29.51
C ASN A 419 -7.77 -5.85 29.79
N ALA A 420 -8.77 -4.97 29.73
CA ALA A 420 -10.16 -5.34 29.95
C ALA A 420 -10.71 -6.35 28.93
N LEU A 421 -10.10 -6.48 27.75
CA LEU A 421 -10.58 -7.42 26.73
C LEU A 421 -9.99 -8.83 26.89
N ASP A 422 -8.98 -9.01 27.74
CA ASP A 422 -8.18 -10.25 27.83
C ASP A 422 -8.65 -11.22 28.92
N PHE A 423 -9.80 -10.97 29.56
CA PHE A 423 -10.37 -11.90 30.53
C PHE A 423 -11.91 -11.93 30.47
N PRO A 424 -12.56 -13.00 30.97
CA PRO A 424 -14.01 -13.12 30.93
C PRO A 424 -14.74 -12.10 31.82
N TRP A 425 -15.83 -11.52 31.33
CA TRP A 425 -16.69 -10.58 32.05
C TRP A 425 -17.91 -11.25 32.71
N THR A 426 -18.07 -12.57 32.56
CA THR A 426 -19.17 -13.31 33.15
C THR A 426 -19.23 -13.13 34.67
N GLY A 427 -20.39 -12.74 35.19
CA GLY A 427 -20.59 -12.46 36.62
C GLY A 427 -20.01 -11.13 37.11
N LEU A 428 -19.43 -10.31 36.22
CA LEU A 428 -18.79 -9.05 36.61
C LEU A 428 -19.83 -7.92 36.77
N GLU A 429 -19.68 -7.10 37.80
CA GLU A 429 -20.37 -5.82 37.95
C GLU A 429 -19.40 -4.68 37.60
N ALA A 430 -19.51 -4.15 36.39
CA ALA A 430 -18.54 -3.22 35.82
C ALA A 430 -19.12 -1.86 35.42
N TYR A 431 -18.32 -0.83 35.65
CA TYR A 431 -18.39 0.45 34.96
C TYR A 431 -17.31 0.46 33.88
N ALA A 432 -17.63 0.93 32.68
CA ALA A 432 -16.67 1.00 31.58
C ALA A 432 -16.74 2.37 30.90
N PHE A 433 -15.60 3.05 30.80
CA PHE A 433 -15.46 4.21 29.94
C PHE A 433 -14.29 3.98 28.95
N PRO A 434 -14.51 3.18 27.90
CA PRO A 434 -13.46 2.81 26.98
C PRO A 434 -13.13 3.94 26.00
N PRO A 435 -11.93 3.95 25.42
CA PRO A 435 -11.65 4.68 24.19
C PRO A 435 -12.71 4.40 23.12
N PHE A 436 -13.25 5.44 22.48
CA PHE A 436 -14.32 5.29 21.47
C PHE A 436 -14.01 4.31 20.33
N PRO A 437 -12.77 4.20 19.81
CA PRO A 437 -12.44 3.18 18.80
C PRO A 437 -12.64 1.74 19.26
N LEU A 438 -12.64 1.47 20.57
CA LEU A 438 -12.85 0.14 21.14
C LEU A 438 -14.33 -0.19 21.39
N LEU A 439 -15.26 0.76 21.20
CA LEU A 439 -16.68 0.57 21.52
C LEU A 439 -17.27 -0.67 20.82
N SER A 440 -17.00 -0.87 19.53
CA SER A 440 -17.50 -2.05 18.80
C SER A 440 -17.04 -3.37 19.45
N ARG A 441 -15.79 -3.45 19.90
CA ARG A 441 -15.23 -4.64 20.56
C ARG A 441 -15.82 -4.85 21.95
N VAL A 442 -16.00 -3.75 22.71
CA VAL A 442 -16.59 -3.76 24.04
C VAL A 442 -18.04 -4.23 24.00
N ILE A 443 -18.84 -3.68 23.08
CA ILE A 443 -20.25 -4.04 22.88
C ILE A 443 -20.35 -5.52 22.50
N ARG A 444 -19.55 -5.96 21.53
CA ARG A 444 -19.53 -7.36 21.08
C ARG A 444 -19.12 -8.33 22.20
N LYS A 445 -18.11 -7.98 23.01
CA LYS A 445 -17.69 -8.81 24.14
C LYS A 445 -18.77 -8.89 25.23
N ALA A 446 -19.42 -7.76 25.54
CA ALA A 446 -20.52 -7.71 26.48
C ALA A 446 -21.70 -8.57 26.02
N GLU A 447 -22.04 -8.53 24.74
CA GLU A 447 -23.07 -9.39 24.13
C GLU A 447 -22.74 -10.88 24.27
N MET A 448 -21.48 -11.28 24.09
CA MET A 448 -21.08 -12.69 24.17
C MET A 448 -20.99 -13.23 25.60
N GLU A 449 -20.54 -12.40 26.55
CA GLU A 449 -20.15 -12.86 27.88
C GLU A 449 -21.14 -12.52 29.00
N GLU A 450 -22.13 -11.68 28.68
CA GLU A 450 -23.26 -11.31 29.54
C GLU A 450 -22.86 -11.02 31.01
N PRO A 451 -22.15 -9.90 31.27
CA PRO A 451 -21.77 -9.52 32.63
C PRO A 451 -22.99 -9.34 33.54
N ALA A 452 -22.81 -9.51 34.86
CA ALA A 452 -23.89 -9.35 35.83
C ALA A 452 -24.48 -7.92 35.83
N LEU A 453 -23.62 -6.90 35.67
CA LEU A 453 -23.99 -5.50 35.48
C LEU A 453 -22.94 -4.81 34.61
N LEU A 454 -23.37 -4.08 33.58
CA LEU A 454 -22.47 -3.24 32.80
C LEU A 454 -23.06 -1.86 32.56
N LEU A 455 -22.41 -0.85 33.13
CA LEU A 455 -22.67 0.56 32.88
C LEU A 455 -21.60 1.09 31.93
N LEU A 456 -21.96 1.22 30.65
CA LEU A 456 -21.06 1.67 29.60
C LEU A 456 -21.24 3.16 29.32
N VAL A 457 -20.17 3.94 29.43
CA VAL A 457 -20.15 5.32 28.97
C VAL A 457 -19.87 5.34 27.47
N ALA A 458 -20.84 5.82 26.69
CA ALA A 458 -20.72 5.95 25.24
C ALA A 458 -21.52 7.15 24.73
N PRO A 459 -21.07 7.81 23.64
CA PRO A 459 -21.76 8.96 23.10
C PRO A 459 -23.07 8.57 22.38
N LEU A 460 -24.08 9.44 22.41
CA LEU A 460 -25.32 9.27 21.65
C LEU A 460 -25.11 9.73 20.20
N TRP A 461 -24.43 8.89 19.39
CA TRP A 461 -24.07 9.18 17.99
C TRP A 461 -24.70 8.17 17.01
N PRO A 462 -25.91 8.45 16.48
CA PRO A 462 -26.63 7.51 15.62
C PRO A 462 -25.95 7.12 14.30
N SER A 463 -24.95 7.88 13.85
CA SER A 463 -24.22 7.62 12.60
C SER A 463 -23.10 6.57 12.73
N GLN A 464 -22.80 6.08 13.93
CA GLN A 464 -21.70 5.16 14.17
C GLN A 464 -22.10 3.69 13.96
N VAL A 465 -21.18 2.89 13.43
CA VAL A 465 -21.43 1.47 13.07
C VAL A 465 -21.83 0.62 14.28
N TRP A 466 -21.31 0.92 15.47
CA TRP A 466 -21.65 0.22 16.72
C TRP A 466 -22.96 0.67 17.38
N PHE A 467 -23.56 1.77 16.91
CA PHE A 467 -24.73 2.37 17.55
C PHE A 467 -25.97 1.46 17.56
N PRO A 468 -26.31 0.74 16.47
CA PRO A 468 -27.45 -0.18 16.47
C PRO A 468 -27.28 -1.33 17.47
N ASP A 469 -26.07 -1.87 17.61
CA ASP A 469 -25.76 -2.94 18.57
C ASP A 469 -25.88 -2.44 20.01
N LEU A 470 -25.37 -1.24 20.28
CA LEU A 470 -25.51 -0.61 21.59
C LEU A 470 -26.97 -0.40 21.98
N LEU A 471 -27.79 0.10 21.05
CA LEU A 471 -29.21 0.35 21.28
C LEU A 471 -29.98 -0.96 21.55
N ARG A 472 -29.64 -2.04 20.83
CA ARG A 472 -30.24 -3.37 21.00
C ARG A 472 -29.96 -3.97 22.38
N LEU A 473 -28.75 -3.76 22.91
CA LEU A 473 -28.35 -4.28 24.23
C LEU A 473 -28.82 -3.40 25.40
N ALA A 474 -29.24 -2.16 25.16
CA ALA A 474 -29.59 -1.22 26.22
C ALA A 474 -30.85 -1.65 27.00
N GLN A 475 -30.73 -1.77 28.32
CA GLN A 475 -31.82 -2.06 29.24
C GLN A 475 -32.49 -0.77 29.73
N GLY A 476 -33.10 -0.04 28.80
CA GLY A 476 -33.81 1.21 29.05
C GLY A 476 -33.17 2.43 28.38
N PRO A 477 -33.72 3.63 28.62
CA PRO A 477 -33.21 4.85 27.99
C PRO A 477 -31.81 5.20 28.52
N PRO A 478 -30.89 5.68 27.65
CA PRO A 478 -29.56 6.10 28.06
C PRO A 478 -29.64 7.31 29.01
N ILE A 479 -28.87 7.29 30.09
CA ILE A 479 -28.88 8.34 31.10
C ILE A 479 -27.89 9.44 30.68
N PRO A 480 -28.33 10.70 30.46
CA PRO A 480 -27.43 11.77 30.09
C PRO A 480 -26.52 12.15 31.26
N LEU A 481 -25.22 12.27 31.01
CA LEU A 481 -24.27 12.69 32.05
C LEU A 481 -24.27 14.20 32.29
N ALA A 482 -24.76 14.99 31.33
CA ALA A 482 -24.87 16.46 31.38
C ALA A 482 -23.61 17.15 31.96
N LEU A 483 -22.44 16.74 31.48
CA LEU A 483 -21.15 17.19 32.02
C LEU A 483 -20.93 18.68 31.75
N VAL A 484 -20.57 19.42 32.78
CA VAL A 484 -20.12 20.83 32.65
C VAL A 484 -18.61 20.93 32.56
N ARG A 485 -18.09 22.10 32.17
CA ARG A 485 -16.64 22.36 32.12
C ARG A 485 -16.03 22.08 33.50
N GLY A 486 -14.98 21.24 33.54
CA GLY A 486 -14.39 20.77 34.79
C GLY A 486 -14.83 19.38 35.24
N GLU A 487 -15.87 18.79 34.65
CA GLU A 487 -16.35 17.47 35.03
C GLU A 487 -15.87 16.34 34.11
N LEU A 488 -15.30 16.69 32.97
CA LEU A 488 -14.54 15.79 32.12
C LEU A 488 -13.10 16.29 32.13
N VAL A 489 -12.20 15.53 32.75
CA VAL A 489 -10.84 15.99 33.04
C VAL A 489 -9.81 14.98 32.58
N GLN A 490 -8.62 15.47 32.31
CA GLN A 490 -7.44 14.67 32.08
C GLN A 490 -6.86 14.25 33.45
N PRO A 491 -6.77 12.96 33.78
CA PRO A 491 -6.48 12.48 35.13
C PRO A 491 -5.04 12.76 35.59
N ARG A 492 -4.11 12.93 34.64
CA ARG A 492 -2.70 13.22 34.94
C ARG A 492 -2.39 14.72 35.04
N THR A 493 -3.01 15.51 34.18
CA THR A 493 -2.73 16.96 34.04
C THR A 493 -3.75 17.83 34.77
N GLY A 494 -4.93 17.28 35.11
CA GLY A 494 -6.06 18.01 35.68
C GLY A 494 -6.77 18.94 34.71
N ILE A 495 -6.37 18.96 33.43
CA ILE A 495 -6.92 19.87 32.43
C ILE A 495 -8.38 19.49 32.13
N PRO A 496 -9.33 20.44 32.23
CA PRO A 496 -10.72 20.19 31.90
C PRO A 496 -10.96 20.23 30.39
N HIS A 497 -11.86 19.38 29.89
CA HIS A 497 -12.34 19.45 28.51
C HIS A 497 -12.99 20.82 28.27
N GLU A 498 -12.65 21.47 27.16
CA GLU A 498 -13.15 22.81 26.85
C GLU A 498 -14.67 22.83 26.74
N GLU A 499 -15.23 21.88 25.99
CA GLU A 499 -16.68 21.76 25.77
C GLU A 499 -17.20 20.30 25.83
N PRO A 500 -17.35 19.71 27.04
CA PRO A 500 -17.71 18.30 27.20
C PRO A 500 -19.14 17.96 26.75
N SER A 501 -20.02 18.96 26.64
CA SER A 501 -21.38 18.82 26.12
C SER A 501 -21.44 18.36 24.67
N LEU A 502 -20.42 18.70 23.84
CA LEU A 502 -20.35 18.30 22.44
C LEU A 502 -20.27 16.79 22.23
N LEU A 503 -19.66 16.07 23.18
CA LEU A 503 -19.50 14.63 23.11
C LEU A 503 -20.84 13.89 23.27
N LYS A 504 -21.86 14.54 23.85
CA LYS A 504 -23.17 13.93 24.14
C LYS A 504 -23.04 12.59 24.86
N LEU A 505 -22.20 12.55 25.90
CA LEU A 505 -21.93 11.33 26.67
C LEU A 505 -23.16 10.90 27.49
N HIS A 506 -23.49 9.63 27.37
CA HIS A 506 -24.53 8.98 28.14
C HIS A 506 -24.00 7.71 28.80
N VAL A 507 -24.67 7.29 29.87
CA VAL A 507 -24.48 5.98 30.47
C VAL A 507 -25.55 5.04 29.95
N TRP A 508 -25.09 3.94 29.37
CA TRP A 508 -25.91 2.86 28.84
C TRP A 508 -25.83 1.69 29.80
N LYS A 509 -26.96 1.36 30.44
CA LYS A 509 -27.10 0.12 31.21
C LYS A 509 -27.34 -1.01 30.22
N LEU A 510 -26.37 -1.90 30.03
CA LEU A 510 -26.49 -3.02 29.08
C LEU A 510 -26.95 -4.31 29.78
N PHE A 511 -26.55 -4.50 31.04
CA PHE A 511 -26.88 -5.67 31.85
C PHE A 511 -27.15 -5.25 33.30
N GLY A 512 -27.90 -6.06 34.07
CA GLY A 512 -28.26 -5.80 35.47
C GLY A 512 -29.73 -6.12 35.81
N THR A 513 -30.05 -6.34 37.08
CA THR A 513 -31.45 -6.47 37.52
C THR A 513 -32.18 -5.13 37.38
N ARG A 514 -33.48 -5.17 37.03
CA ARG A 514 -34.31 -3.98 36.80
C ARG A 514 -34.53 -3.17 38.06
#